data_AF-M6KYX2-F1
#
_entry.id   AF-M6KYX2-F1
#
_cell.length_a   1.000
_cell.length_b   1.000
_cell.length_c   1.000
_cell.angle_alpha   90.00
_cell.angle_beta   90.00
_cell.angle_gamma   90.00
#
_symmetry.space_group_name_H-M   'P 1'
#
loop_
_entity.id
_entity.type
_entity.pdbx_description
1 polymer ?
#
loop_
_entity_poly.entity_id
_entity_poly.type
_entity_poly.pdbx_seq_one_letter_code
_entity_poly.pdbx_strand_id
1 'polypeptide(L)'
;MKSSLEKLILVFGILFTFIFSISAETVLLQEGGSYRGKVITQNQKTLTIQTKHGKHVISKKEILKVIYKDVSEEEEEKVRNAEIQRLEEEKLTKQRSLELKNNKRKKKDLEEKEKRRKKINQLHPHLLHLKNSRKFPELEHLQDL
;
A
#
# COMPACT_ATOMS: atom_id res chain seq x y z
N MET A 1 -12.56 46.21 42.60
CA MET A 1 -12.03 46.04 41.22
C MET A 1 -10.75 45.21 41.14
N LYS A 2 -9.79 45.30 42.09
CA LYS A 2 -8.56 44.47 42.06
C LYS A 2 -8.83 42.95 42.11
N SER A 3 -9.73 42.49 42.97
CA SER A 3 -10.02 41.04 43.09
C SER A 3 -10.71 40.42 41.87
N SER A 4 -11.47 41.20 41.10
CA SER A 4 -12.08 40.74 39.84
C SER A 4 -11.04 40.59 38.73
N LEU A 5 -10.03 41.45 38.71
CA LEU A 5 -8.92 41.39 37.75
C LEU A 5 -7.97 40.24 38.06
N GLU A 6 -7.67 40.00 39.34
CA GLU A 6 -6.86 38.86 39.80
C GLU A 6 -7.53 37.51 39.46
N LYS A 7 -8.86 37.42 39.63
CA LYS A 7 -9.64 36.25 39.22
C LYS A 7 -9.63 36.06 37.71
N LEU A 8 -9.70 37.16 36.93
CA LEU A 8 -9.62 37.10 35.47
C LEU A 8 -8.24 36.58 35.01
N ILE A 9 -7.15 37.05 35.64
CA ILE A 9 -5.78 36.59 35.34
C ILE A 9 -5.63 35.10 35.67
N LEU A 10 -6.19 34.63 36.79
CA LEU A 10 -6.18 33.21 37.15
C LEU A 10 -6.96 32.35 36.13
N VAL A 11 -8.14 32.80 35.70
CA VAL A 11 -8.95 32.09 34.70
C VAL A 11 -8.25 32.06 33.33
N PHE A 12 -7.65 33.17 32.90
CA PHE A 12 -6.85 33.21 31.67
C PHE A 12 -5.58 32.35 31.77
N GLY A 13 -4.92 32.32 32.93
CA GLY A 13 -3.76 31.47 33.17
C GLY A 13 -4.11 29.97 33.05
N ILE A 14 -5.24 29.56 33.64
CA ILE A 14 -5.73 28.17 33.54
C ILE A 14 -6.19 27.86 32.10
N LEU A 15 -6.83 28.80 31.40
CA LEU A 15 -7.22 28.59 30.01
C LEU A 15 -6.00 28.45 29.08
N PHE A 16 -4.92 29.18 29.37
CA PHE A 16 -3.69 29.13 28.58
C PHE A 16 -2.91 27.82 28.76
N THR A 17 -2.92 27.22 29.96
CA THR A 17 -2.28 25.91 30.18
C THR A 17 -2.95 24.78 29.40
N PHE A 18 -4.26 24.87 29.13
CA PHE A 18 -4.97 23.89 28.29
C PHE A 18 -4.57 23.96 26.80
N ILE A 19 -4.28 25.14 26.27
CA ILE A 19 -3.89 25.32 24.86
C ILE A 19 -2.48 24.76 24.60
N PHE A 20 -1.63 24.78 25.62
CA PHE A 20 -0.29 24.18 25.57
C PHE A 20 -0.27 22.68 25.90
N SER A 21 -1.41 21.98 25.93
CA SER A 21 -1.44 20.52 25.99
C SER A 21 -0.55 19.95 24.88
N ILE A 22 0.63 19.50 25.30
CA ILE A 22 1.67 18.89 24.50
C ILE A 22 1.07 17.60 23.95
N SER A 23 0.56 17.63 22.72
CA SER A 23 0.21 16.40 22.01
C SER A 23 1.51 15.63 21.78
N ALA A 24 1.71 14.55 22.53
CA ALA A 24 2.73 13.57 22.23
C ALA A 24 2.28 12.80 20.99
N GLU A 25 3.15 12.78 19.97
CA GLU A 25 2.93 12.06 18.73
C GLU A 25 3.83 10.81 18.75
N THR A 26 3.26 9.69 18.33
CA THR A 26 3.98 8.43 18.19
C THR A 26 4.21 8.15 16.72
N VAL A 27 5.47 8.07 16.32
CA VAL A 27 5.89 7.71 14.97
C VAL A 27 6.32 6.26 14.97
N LEU A 28 5.51 5.39 14.36
CA LEU A 28 5.81 3.98 14.17
C LEU A 28 6.70 3.80 12.94
N LEU A 29 7.74 2.98 13.06
CA LEU A 29 8.66 2.66 11.96
C LEU A 29 8.29 1.32 11.30
N GLN A 30 8.68 1.16 10.03
CA GLN A 30 8.45 -0.06 9.25
C GLN A 30 9.28 -1.25 9.77
N GLU A 31 10.56 -1.03 10.08
CA GLU A 31 11.49 -2.05 10.60
C GLU A 31 11.26 -2.38 12.09
N GLY A 32 10.20 -1.81 12.69
CA GLY A 32 9.92 -1.91 14.12
C GLY A 32 10.48 -0.75 14.94
N GLY A 33 10.03 -0.66 16.19
CA GLY A 33 10.30 0.47 17.07
C GLY A 33 9.38 1.68 16.84
N SER A 34 9.47 2.65 17.75
CA SER A 34 8.68 3.87 17.71
C SER A 34 9.46 5.05 18.29
N TYR A 35 9.18 6.24 17.77
CA TYR A 35 9.62 7.49 18.36
C TYR A 35 8.42 8.19 18.99
N ARG A 36 8.49 8.41 20.31
CA ARG A 36 7.48 9.14 21.09
C ARG A 36 7.99 10.54 21.38
N GLY A 37 7.26 11.56 20.95
CA GLY A 37 7.71 12.94 21.07
C GLY A 37 6.87 13.95 20.29
N LYS A 38 7.30 15.20 20.27
CA LYS A 38 6.62 16.28 19.54
C LYS A 38 7.23 16.45 18.16
N VAL A 39 6.45 16.34 17.09
CA VAL A 39 6.85 16.62 15.72
C VAL A 39 7.09 18.12 15.59
N ILE A 40 8.34 18.49 15.30
CA ILE A 40 8.76 19.89 15.16
C ILE A 40 8.62 20.36 13.72
N THR A 41 8.93 19.50 12.76
CA THR A 41 8.99 19.87 11.34
C THR A 41 8.66 18.69 10.46
N GLN A 42 7.83 18.91 9.45
CA GLN A 42 7.53 17.92 8.43
C GLN A 42 7.90 18.50 7.05
N ASN A 43 8.85 17.85 6.39
CA ASN A 43 9.21 18.13 5.00
C ASN A 43 8.53 17.11 4.07
N GLN A 44 8.75 17.25 2.76
CA GLN A 44 8.23 16.30 1.77
C GLN A 44 8.84 14.89 1.94
N LYS A 45 10.12 14.80 2.33
CA LYS A 45 10.86 13.52 2.43
C LYS A 45 11.09 13.06 3.87
N THR A 46 11.07 13.97 4.83
CA THR A 46 11.48 13.69 6.22
C THR A 46 10.52 14.28 7.24
N LEU A 47 10.53 13.72 8.44
CA LEU A 47 9.79 14.18 9.61
C LEU A 47 10.78 14.32 10.77
N THR A 48 10.76 15.45 11.46
CA THR A 48 11.62 15.73 12.62
C THR A 48 10.80 15.68 13.89
N ILE A 49 11.18 14.80 14.81
CA ILE A 49 10.52 14.61 16.10
C ILE A 49 11.47 14.94 17.26
N GLN A 50 10.97 15.73 18.22
CA GLN A 50 11.62 15.99 19.50
C GLN A 50 11.20 14.90 20.48
N THR A 51 12.10 13.97 20.74
CA THR A 51 11.94 12.97 21.80
C THR A 51 12.58 13.48 23.10
N LYS A 52 12.39 12.74 24.20
CA LYS A 52 13.10 12.96 25.47
C LYS A 52 14.62 12.85 25.36
N HIS A 53 15.12 12.17 24.33
CA HIS A 53 16.56 11.95 24.10
C HIS A 53 17.17 12.95 23.11
N GLY A 54 16.35 13.75 22.42
CA GLY A 54 16.82 14.74 21.47
C GLY A 54 15.96 14.83 20.21
N LYS A 55 16.48 15.52 19.20
CA LYS A 55 15.84 15.63 17.89
C LYS A 55 16.23 14.46 17.01
N HIS A 56 15.24 13.79 16.42
CA HIS A 56 15.45 12.74 15.44
C HIS A 56 14.83 13.16 14.11
N VAL A 57 15.57 12.96 13.03
CA VAL A 57 15.10 13.17 11.65
C VAL A 57 14.84 11.78 11.06
N ILE A 58 13.59 11.51 10.71
CA ILE A 58 13.12 10.22 10.22
C ILE A 58 12.71 10.37 8.76
N SER A 59 13.09 9.43 7.90
CA SER A 59 12.63 9.41 6.51
C SER A 59 11.18 8.96 6.44
N LYS A 60 10.33 9.65 5.66
CA LYS A 60 8.93 9.22 5.47
C LYS A 60 8.80 7.84 4.82
N LYS A 61 9.86 7.36 4.16
CA LYS A 61 9.93 5.99 3.62
C LYS A 61 10.01 4.93 4.69
N GLU A 62 10.54 5.27 5.88
CA GLU A 62 10.75 4.36 7.00
C GLU A 62 9.60 4.41 8.00
N ILE A 63 8.69 5.38 7.85
CA ILE A 63 7.53 5.55 8.72
C ILE A 63 6.44 4.58 8.27
N LEU A 64 5.94 3.78 9.21
CA LEU A 64 4.75 2.97 9.04
C LEU A 64 3.51 3.84 9.24
N LYS A 65 3.43 4.56 10.37
CA LYS A 65 2.26 5.36 10.74
C LYS A 65 2.62 6.44 11.75
N VAL A 66 1.97 7.59 11.64
CA VAL A 66 2.03 8.67 12.64
C VAL A 66 0.71 8.68 13.41
N ILE A 67 0.78 8.57 14.73
CA ILE A 67 -0.36 8.58 15.64
C ILE A 67 -0.28 9.85 16.47
N TYR A 68 -1.28 10.73 16.34
CA TYR A 68 -1.36 11.99 17.07
C TYR A 68 -1.93 11.82 18.49
N LYS A 69 -1.46 10.77 19.17
CA LYS A 69 -1.78 10.40 20.55
C LYS A 69 -0.59 9.68 21.15
N ASP A 70 -0.45 9.78 22.46
CA ASP A 70 0.39 8.88 23.22
C ASP A 70 -0.28 7.51 23.24
N VAL A 71 0.41 6.49 22.71
CA VAL A 71 -0.09 5.11 22.64
C VAL A 71 0.81 4.22 23.48
N SER A 72 0.19 3.30 24.22
CA SER A 72 0.92 2.30 24.99
C SER A 72 1.55 1.24 24.09
N GLU A 73 2.55 0.51 24.57
CA GLU A 73 3.23 -0.54 23.78
C GLU A 73 2.26 -1.63 23.30
N GLU A 74 1.24 -1.97 24.09
CA GLU A 74 0.18 -2.90 23.70
C GLU A 74 -0.71 -2.36 22.55
N GLU A 75 -0.94 -1.05 22.52
CA GLU A 75 -1.67 -0.40 21.42
C GLU A 75 -0.80 -0.29 20.16
N GLU A 76 0.50 -0.01 20.32
CA GLU A 76 1.46 0.00 19.20
C GLU A 76 1.51 -1.36 18.50
N GLU A 77 1.55 -2.46 19.26
CA GLU A 77 1.59 -3.82 18.70
C GLU A 77 0.29 -4.18 17.96
N LYS A 78 -0.87 -3.86 18.54
CA LYS A 78 -2.18 -4.07 17.87
C LYS A 78 -2.27 -3.30 16.56
N VAL A 79 -1.82 -2.05 16.54
CA VAL A 79 -1.82 -1.22 15.33
C VAL A 79 -0.85 -1.78 14.28
N ARG A 80 0.33 -2.25 14.70
CA ARG A 80 1.31 -2.86 13.80
C ARG A 80 0.76 -4.13 13.15
N ASN A 81 0.16 -5.01 13.93
CA ASN A 81 -0.40 -6.27 13.42
C ASN A 81 -1.57 -6.02 12.45
N ALA A 82 -2.46 -5.06 12.77
CA ALA A 82 -3.55 -4.69 11.89
C ALA A 82 -3.06 -4.07 10.56
N GLU A 83 -2.01 -3.26 10.58
CA GLU A 83 -1.46 -2.63 9.38
C GLU A 83 -0.74 -3.65 8.49
N ILE A 84 0.04 -4.58 9.08
CA ILE A 84 0.71 -5.65 8.34
C ILE A 84 -0.32 -6.55 7.64
N GLN A 85 -1.37 -6.98 8.36
CA GLN A 85 -2.43 -7.81 7.77
C GLN A 85 -3.13 -7.11 6.61
N ARG A 86 -3.45 -5.82 6.75
CA ARG A 86 -4.08 -5.04 5.68
C ARG A 86 -3.16 -4.95 4.44
N LEU A 87 -1.87 -4.71 4.63
CA LEU A 87 -0.90 -4.64 3.53
C LEU A 87 -0.73 -5.98 2.81
N GLU A 88 -0.77 -7.10 3.55
CA GLU A 88 -0.72 -8.44 2.98
C GLU A 88 -2.00 -8.76 2.18
N GLU A 89 -3.17 -8.43 2.73
CA GLU A 89 -4.46 -8.64 2.06
C GLU A 89 -4.55 -7.82 0.77
N GLU A 90 -4.07 -6.57 0.78
CA GLU A 90 -4.06 -5.72 -0.41
C GLU A 90 -3.11 -6.27 -1.49
N LYS A 91 -1.94 -6.80 -1.09
CA LYS A 91 -1.00 -7.46 -2.02
C LYS A 91 -1.62 -8.72 -2.63
N LEU A 92 -2.25 -9.56 -1.82
CA LEU A 92 -2.88 -10.80 -2.28
C LEU A 92 -4.04 -10.51 -3.24
N THR A 93 -4.86 -9.51 -2.92
CA THR A 93 -6.01 -9.10 -3.75
C THR A 93 -5.53 -8.54 -5.09
N LYS A 94 -4.48 -7.71 -5.09
CA LYS A 94 -3.85 -7.21 -6.32
C LYS A 94 -3.30 -8.34 -7.17
N GLN A 95 -2.56 -9.30 -6.60
CA GLN A 95 -2.04 -10.45 -7.34
C GLN A 95 -3.17 -11.29 -7.95
N ARG A 96 -4.21 -11.62 -7.17
CA ARG A 96 -5.36 -12.39 -7.65
C ARG A 96 -6.10 -11.67 -8.78
N SER A 97 -6.26 -10.36 -8.68
CA SER A 97 -6.89 -9.55 -9.74
C SER A 97 -6.07 -9.53 -11.03
N LEU A 98 -4.73 -9.48 -10.90
CA LEU A 98 -3.80 -9.49 -12.03
C LEU A 98 -3.81 -10.85 -12.73
N GLU A 99 -3.81 -11.93 -11.96
CA GLU A 99 -3.88 -13.30 -12.45
C GLU A 99 -5.21 -13.58 -13.17
N LEU A 100 -6.34 -13.16 -12.58
CA LEU A 100 -7.65 -13.27 -13.23
C LEU A 100 -7.69 -12.52 -14.58
N LYS A 101 -7.10 -11.33 -14.64
CA LYS A 101 -7.04 -10.52 -15.86
C LYS A 101 -6.18 -11.20 -16.93
N ASN A 102 -5.05 -11.79 -16.55
CA ASN A 102 -4.17 -12.52 -17.46
C ASN A 102 -4.83 -13.81 -17.96
N ASN A 103 -5.49 -14.58 -17.08
CA ASN A 103 -6.21 -15.79 -17.48
C ASN A 103 -7.38 -15.49 -18.41
N LYS A 104 -8.12 -14.39 -18.17
CA LYS A 104 -9.18 -13.92 -19.09
C LYS A 104 -8.62 -13.53 -20.46
N ARG A 105 -7.46 -12.87 -20.52
CA ARG A 105 -6.79 -12.53 -21.79
C ARG A 105 -6.37 -13.78 -22.54
N LYS A 106 -5.60 -14.67 -21.90
CA LYS A 106 -5.18 -15.95 -22.49
C LYS A 106 -6.35 -16.78 -23.01
N LYS A 107 -7.46 -16.85 -22.26
CA LYS A 107 -8.65 -17.57 -22.68
C LYS A 107 -9.30 -16.94 -23.92
N LYS A 108 -9.40 -15.61 -23.99
CA LYS A 108 -9.89 -14.90 -25.18
C LYS A 108 -9.00 -15.12 -26.40
N ASP A 109 -7.68 -15.04 -26.21
CA ASP A 109 -6.71 -15.25 -27.29
C ASP A 109 -6.80 -16.70 -27.81
N LEU A 110 -6.98 -17.67 -26.91
CA LEU A 110 -7.14 -19.08 -27.27
C LEU A 110 -8.47 -19.34 -28.00
N GLU A 111 -9.58 -18.76 -27.52
CA GLU A 111 -10.89 -18.83 -28.20
C GLU A 111 -10.84 -18.18 -29.59
N GLU A 112 -10.13 -17.07 -29.76
CA GLU A 112 -9.94 -16.42 -31.06
C GLU A 112 -9.10 -17.27 -32.01
N LYS A 113 -7.97 -17.82 -31.52
CA LYS A 113 -7.14 -18.75 -32.30
C LYS A 113 -7.94 -19.99 -32.73
N GLU A 114 -8.78 -20.53 -31.86
CA GLU A 114 -9.64 -21.67 -32.18
C GLU A 114 -10.71 -21.32 -33.22
N LYS A 115 -11.35 -20.15 -33.10
CA LYS A 115 -12.31 -19.65 -34.11
C LYS A 115 -11.66 -19.44 -35.47
N ARG A 116 -10.46 -18.83 -35.51
CA ARG A 116 -9.67 -18.67 -36.74
C ARG A 116 -9.35 -20.02 -37.36
N ARG A 117 -8.90 -21.00 -36.56
CA ARG A 117 -8.64 -22.38 -37.02
C ARG A 117 -9.88 -23.06 -37.59
N LYS A 118 -11.03 -22.97 -36.91
CA LYS A 118 -12.31 -23.53 -37.40
C LYS A 118 -12.73 -22.89 -38.72
N LYS A 119 -12.57 -21.57 -38.86
CA LYS A 119 -12.88 -20.85 -40.10
C LYS A 119 -11.95 -21.27 -41.25
N ILE A 120 -10.65 -21.44 -41.00
CA ILE A 120 -9.70 -21.94 -42.00
C ILE A 120 -10.05 -23.38 -42.43
N ASN A 121 -10.36 -24.27 -41.48
CA ASN A 121 -10.74 -25.65 -41.76
C ASN A 121 -12.06 -25.73 -42.56
N GLN A 122 -13.01 -24.83 -42.32
CA GLN A 122 -14.25 -24.74 -43.10
C GLN A 122 -14.00 -24.22 -44.53
N LEU A 123 -13.07 -23.28 -44.71
CA LEU A 123 -12.76 -22.70 -46.03
C LEU A 123 -11.97 -23.66 -46.95
N HIS A 124 -11.07 -24.46 -46.37
CA HIS A 124 -10.20 -25.38 -47.12
C HIS A 124 -10.20 -26.79 -46.52
N PRO A 125 -11.31 -27.55 -46.64
CA PRO A 125 -11.44 -28.87 -46.02
C PRO A 125 -10.44 -29.90 -46.57
N HIS A 126 -9.97 -29.74 -47.81
CA HIS A 126 -9.00 -30.64 -48.44
C HIS A 126 -7.62 -30.63 -47.76
N LEU A 127 -7.26 -29.57 -47.01
CA LEU A 127 -5.98 -29.47 -46.29
C LEU A 127 -5.94 -30.33 -45.01
N LEU A 128 -7.07 -30.87 -44.55
CA LEU A 128 -7.12 -31.75 -43.38
C LEU A 128 -6.32 -33.05 -43.60
N HIS A 129 -6.28 -33.57 -44.82
CA HIS A 129 -5.54 -34.78 -45.17
C HIS A 129 -4.02 -34.58 -45.18
N LEU A 130 -3.53 -33.35 -45.36
CA LEU A 130 -2.10 -33.03 -45.36
C LEU A 130 -1.49 -33.08 -43.95
N LYS A 131 -2.29 -32.85 -42.90
CA LYS A 131 -1.82 -32.84 -41.51
C LYS A 131 -1.52 -34.25 -40.96
N ASN A 132 -2.21 -35.27 -41.48
CA ASN A 132 -1.96 -36.67 -41.10
C ASN A 132 -0.81 -37.31 -41.89
N SER A 133 -0.38 -36.69 -42.99
CA SER A 133 0.80 -37.13 -43.73
C SER A 133 2.02 -36.48 -43.09
N ARG A 134 2.84 -37.27 -42.37
CA ARG A 134 4.10 -36.87 -41.70
C ARG A 134 5.16 -36.32 -42.68
N LYS A 135 4.88 -35.24 -43.41
CA LYS A 135 5.76 -34.72 -44.47
C LYS A 135 6.11 -33.24 -44.41
N PHE A 136 5.58 -32.45 -43.48
CA PHE A 136 5.92 -31.01 -43.42
C PHE A 136 6.09 -30.49 -41.98
N PRO A 137 7.28 -30.69 -41.37
CA PRO A 137 7.62 -30.10 -40.06
C PRO A 137 7.86 -28.58 -40.12
N GLU A 138 8.06 -27.99 -41.30
CA GLU A 138 8.36 -26.55 -41.43
C GLU A 138 7.18 -25.61 -41.12
N LEU A 139 5.94 -26.11 -41.09
CA LEU A 139 4.76 -25.28 -40.85
C LEU A 139 4.41 -25.10 -39.37
N GLU A 140 5.14 -25.73 -38.44
CA GLU A 140 4.97 -25.49 -37.00
C GLU A 140 5.56 -24.14 -36.56
N HIS A 141 6.62 -23.66 -37.23
CA HIS A 141 7.30 -22.41 -36.86
C HIS A 141 6.58 -21.12 -37.27
N LEU A 142 5.52 -21.20 -38.08
CA LEU A 142 4.73 -20.02 -38.48
C LEU A 142 3.59 -19.67 -37.50
N GLN A 143 3.51 -20.34 -36.34
CA GLN A 143 2.48 -20.07 -35.33
C GLN A 143 2.93 -19.13 -34.20
N ASP A 144 4.21 -18.70 -34.19
CA ASP A 144 4.82 -17.87 -33.15
C ASP A 144 5.22 -16.45 -33.59
N LEU A 145 4.68 -15.92 -34.71
CA LEU A 145 4.71 -14.48 -35.03
C LEU A 145 3.39 -13.78 -34.70
#